data_AF-A0A2V5VE98-F1
#
_entry.id   AF-A0A2V5VE98-F1
#
_cell.length_a   1.000
_cell.length_b   1.000
_cell.length_c   1.000
_cell.angle_alpha   90.00
_cell.angle_beta   90.00
_cell.angle_gamma   90.00
#
_symmetry.space_group_name_H-M   'P 1'
#
loop_
_entity.id
_entity.type
_entity.pdbx_description
1 polymer ?
#
loop_
_entity_poly.entity_id
_entity_poly.type
_entity_poly.pdbx_seq_one_letter_code
_entity_poly.pdbx_strand_id
1 'polypeptide(L)'
;MAIDDDLVYVADRENARIQIFDLNGRYLREWKLGHQYGLFITPDHFIYMADAIAGRILKINREGKIVGVLDGPPPDKGRHFDPHLIAVDKDNSIFTAEVMPWRAQKFRLK
;
A
#
# COMPACT_ATOMS: atom_id res chain seq x y z
N MET A 1 5.98 7.32 -1.97
CA MET A 1 6.81 6.84 -3.09
C MET A 1 7.57 5.62 -2.63
N ALA A 2 7.83 4.66 -3.53
CA ALA A 2 8.69 3.51 -3.29
C ALA A 2 9.52 3.22 -4.54
N ILE A 3 10.63 2.50 -4.39
CA ILE A 3 11.56 2.16 -5.47
C ILE A 3 11.73 0.64 -5.51
N ASP A 4 11.74 0.06 -6.70
CA ASP A 4 11.95 -1.36 -6.97
C ASP A 4 12.82 -1.53 -8.21
N ASP A 5 14.08 -1.91 -8.00
CA ASP A 5 15.15 -1.85 -9.01
C ASP A 5 15.18 -0.48 -9.71
N ASP A 6 14.90 -0.47 -11.02
CA ASP A 6 14.92 0.72 -11.87
C ASP A 6 13.58 1.46 -11.94
N LEU A 7 12.59 1.04 -11.15
CA LEU A 7 11.23 1.59 -11.18
C LEU A 7 10.93 2.43 -9.93
N VAL A 8 10.39 3.63 -10.15
CA VAL A 8 9.91 4.53 -9.10
C VAL A 8 8.38 4.57 -9.12
N TYR A 9 7.76 4.20 -7.99
CA TYR A 9 6.32 4.16 -7.80
C TYR A 9 5.87 5.36 -6.97
N VAL A 10 5.02 6.21 -7.54
CA VAL A 10 4.49 7.42 -6.90
C VAL A 10 3.00 7.23 -6.67
N ALA A 11 2.60 7.13 -5.40
CA ALA A 11 1.21 7.21 -4.99
C ALA A 11 0.72 8.65 -5.09
N ASP A 12 -0.14 8.92 -6.07
CA ASP A 12 -0.75 10.21 -6.38
C ASP A 12 -2.20 10.19 -5.87
N ARG A 13 -2.34 10.33 -4.55
CA ARG A 13 -3.58 10.10 -3.79
C ARG A 13 -4.76 10.87 -4.36
N GLU A 14 -4.60 12.17 -4.58
CA GLU A 14 -5.70 13.04 -5.01
C GLU A 14 -6.15 12.74 -6.46
N ASN A 15 -5.30 12.07 -7.24
CA ASN A 15 -5.65 11.59 -8.58
C ASN A 15 -5.97 10.08 -8.63
N ALA A 16 -6.06 9.41 -7.47
CA ALA A 16 -6.39 7.99 -7.32
C ALA A 16 -5.58 7.06 -8.23
N ARG A 17 -4.28 7.35 -8.41
CA ARG A 17 -3.38 6.55 -9.26
C ARG A 17 -2.01 6.31 -8.62
N ILE A 18 -1.36 5.24 -9.09
CA ILE A 18 0.08 5.02 -8.95
C ILE A 18 0.72 5.32 -10.29
N GLN A 19 1.63 6.29 -10.33
CA GLN A 19 2.46 6.52 -11.51
C GLN A 19 3.79 5.78 -11.35
N ILE A 20 4.30 5.24 -12.46
CA ILE A 20 5.53 4.45 -12.50
C ILE A 20 6.49 5.13 -13.47
N PHE A 21 7.69 5.42 -12.97
CA PHE A 21 8.76 6.09 -13.70
C PHE A 21 10.00 5.20 -13.74
N ASP A 22 10.93 5.48 -14.65
CA ASP A 22 12.32 5.02 -14.50
C ASP A 22 13.12 5.93 -13.56
N LEU A 23 14.34 5.53 -13.21
CA LEU A 23 15.23 6.29 -12.32
C LEU A 23 15.62 7.69 -12.85
N ASN A 24 15.43 7.96 -14.15
CA ASN A 24 15.66 9.28 -14.74
C ASN A 24 14.40 10.16 -14.69
N GLY A 25 13.31 9.67 -14.11
CA GLY A 25 12.04 10.38 -14.01
C GLY A 25 11.19 10.32 -15.27
N ARG A 26 11.50 9.46 -16.25
CA ARG A 26 10.65 9.28 -17.43
C ARG A 26 9.41 8.48 -17.04
N TYR A 27 8.24 9.03 -17.32
CA TYR A 27 6.97 8.32 -17.12
C TYR A 27 6.91 7.07 -18.00
N LEU A 28 6.53 5.94 -17.39
CA LEU A 28 6.39 4.65 -18.07
C LEU A 28 4.93 4.23 -18.20
N ARG A 29 4.19 4.24 -17.08
CA ARG A 29 2.79 3.78 -17.00
C ARG A 29 2.13 4.22 -15.70
N GLU A 30 0.83 4.00 -15.58
CA GLU A 30 0.08 4.23 -14.34
C GLU A 30 -0.93 3.11 -14.07
N TRP A 31 -1.32 2.99 -12.80
CA TRP A 31 -2.37 2.09 -12.33
C TRP A 31 -3.41 2.85 -11.52
N LYS A 32 -4.68 2.46 -11.63
CA LYS A 32 -5.79 3.00 -10.83
C LYS A 32 -6.30 1.93 -9.88
N LEU A 33 -5.78 1.92 -8.65
CA LEU A 33 -5.96 0.83 -7.68
C LEU A 33 -6.48 1.33 -6.32
N GLY A 34 -7.60 2.06 -6.27
CA GLY A 34 -8.14 2.62 -5.02
C GLY A 34 -7.48 3.94 -4.62
N HIS A 35 -7.49 4.28 -3.33
CA HIS A 35 -6.92 5.55 -2.82
C HIS A 35 -5.56 5.30 -2.17
N GLN A 36 -4.50 5.70 -2.85
CA GLN A 36 -3.16 5.28 -2.46
C GLN A 36 -2.58 6.19 -1.38
N TYR A 37 -2.20 5.59 -0.25
CA TYR A 37 -1.42 6.23 0.79
C TYR A 37 0.02 5.68 0.78
N GLY A 38 0.52 5.24 1.93
CA GLY A 38 1.84 4.60 2.04
C GLY A 38 1.98 3.40 1.10
N LEU A 39 3.15 3.31 0.48
CA LEU A 39 3.61 2.17 -0.31
C LEU A 39 4.83 1.56 0.38
N PHE A 40 4.91 0.23 0.38
CA PHE A 40 6.09 -0.51 0.76
C PHE A 40 6.33 -1.63 -0.25
N ILE A 41 7.58 -1.85 -0.65
CA ILE A 41 7.93 -2.91 -1.60
C ILE A 41 8.80 -3.93 -0.88
N THR A 42 8.40 -5.20 -0.96
CA THR A 42 9.14 -6.32 -0.37
C THR A 42 10.21 -6.85 -1.34
N PRO A 43 11.25 -7.56 -0.85
CA PRO A 43 12.31 -8.08 -1.71
C PRO A 43 11.86 -9.07 -2.80
N ASP A 44 10.68 -9.66 -2.66
CA ASP A 44 10.02 -10.51 -3.67
C ASP A 44 9.14 -9.70 -4.65
N HIS A 45 9.35 -8.38 -4.72
CA HIS A 45 8.73 -7.43 -5.66
C HIS A 45 7.22 -7.26 -5.51
N PHE A 46 6.65 -7.59 -4.35
CA PHE A 46 5.27 -7.22 -4.05
C PHE A 46 5.19 -5.82 -3.45
N ILE A 47 4.19 -5.09 -3.91
CA ILE A 47 3.87 -3.76 -3.45
C ILE A 47 2.72 -3.89 -2.45
N TYR A 48 2.96 -3.50 -1.22
CA TYR A 48 1.94 -3.31 -0.20
C TYR A 48 1.52 -1.86 -0.20
N MET A 49 0.22 -1.63 -0.29
CA MET A 49 -0.35 -0.29 -0.35
C MET A 49 -1.48 -0.14 0.64
N ALA A 50 -1.41 0.93 1.42
CA ALA A 50 -2.52 1.33 2.27
C ALA A 50 -3.61 2.06 1.45
N ASP A 51 -4.85 1.59 1.58
CA ASP A 51 -6.07 2.17 0.99
C ASP A 51 -7.04 2.52 2.11
N ALA A 52 -6.73 3.61 2.82
CA ALA A 52 -7.35 3.99 4.08
C ALA A 52 -8.84 4.36 3.91
N ILE A 53 -9.21 4.95 2.76
CA ILE A 53 -10.61 5.28 2.46
C ILE A 53 -11.47 4.03 2.36
N ALA A 54 -10.92 2.95 1.78
CA ALA A 54 -11.59 1.65 1.72
C ALA A 54 -11.36 0.80 2.97
N GLY A 55 -10.57 1.28 3.94
CA GLY A 55 -10.22 0.57 5.17
C GLY A 55 -9.53 -0.76 4.91
N ARG A 56 -8.51 -0.79 4.05
CA ARG A 56 -7.79 -2.02 3.68
C ARG A 56 -6.33 -1.79 3.31
N ILE A 57 -5.59 -2.89 3.18
CA ILE A 57 -4.27 -2.95 2.56
C ILE A 57 -4.33 -3.86 1.34
N LEU A 58 -3.77 -3.41 0.23
CA LEU A 58 -3.63 -4.22 -0.98
C LEU A 58 -2.21 -4.78 -1.09
N LYS A 59 -2.10 -6.05 -1.50
CA LYS A 59 -0.88 -6.66 -2.01
C LYS A 59 -0.98 -6.71 -3.53
N ILE A 60 -0.05 -6.06 -4.21
CA ILE A 60 -0.04 -5.84 -5.66
C ILE A 60 1.26 -6.43 -6.21
N ASN A 61 1.19 -7.13 -7.34
CA ASN A 61 2.39 -7.63 -8.02
C ASN A 61 2.99 -6.58 -8.97
N ARG A 62 4.14 -6.88 -9.58
CA ARG A 62 4.88 -5.94 -10.43
C ARG A 62 4.14 -5.53 -11.72
N GLU A 63 3.15 -6.32 -12.13
CA GLU A 63 2.26 -6.03 -13.27
C GLU A 63 1.07 -5.14 -12.89
N GLY A 64 0.86 -4.85 -11.60
CA GLY A 64 -0.26 -4.02 -11.12
C GLY A 64 -1.52 -4.81 -10.79
N LYS A 65 -1.43 -6.14 -10.72
CA LYS A 65 -2.54 -7.00 -10.32
C LYS A 65 -2.60 -7.10 -8.80
N ILE A 66 -3.80 -6.90 -8.25
CA ILE A 66 -4.08 -7.18 -6.84
C ILE A 66 -4.07 -8.70 -6.63
N VAL A 67 -3.17 -9.18 -5.78
CA VAL A 67 -2.97 -10.61 -5.47
C VAL A 67 -3.33 -10.95 -4.02
N GLY A 68 -3.64 -9.94 -3.21
CA GLY A 68 -4.11 -10.12 -1.85
C GLY A 68 -4.73 -8.84 -1.30
N VAL A 69 -5.64 -9.01 -0.34
CA VAL A 69 -6.32 -7.92 0.37
C VAL A 69 -6.32 -8.27 1.86
N LEU A 70 -5.95 -7.31 2.69
CA LEU A 70 -6.17 -7.35 4.13
C LEU A 70 -7.17 -6.26 4.48
N ASP A 71 -8.42 -6.66 4.70
CA ASP A 71 -9.49 -5.74 5.08
C ASP A 71 -9.47 -5.44 6.58
N GLY A 72 -9.83 -4.21 6.92
CA GLY A 72 -10.18 -3.83 8.27
C GLY A 72 -11.49 -4.47 8.73
N PRO A 73 -11.84 -4.32 10.02
CA PRO A 73 -13.15 -4.76 10.49
C PRO A 73 -14.28 -3.99 9.79
N PRO A 74 -15.48 -4.58 9.66
CA PRO A 74 -16.64 -3.88 9.13
C PRO A 74 -16.89 -2.56 9.87
N PRO A 75 -17.37 -1.50 9.19
CA PRO A 75 -17.58 -0.18 9.79
C PRO A 75 -18.48 -0.20 11.04
N ASP A 76 -19.41 -1.14 11.11
CA ASP A 76 -20.38 -1.33 12.21
C ASP A 76 -19.89 -2.27 13.32
N LYS A 77 -18.79 -3.00 13.12
CA LYS A 77 -18.35 -4.08 14.04
C LYS A 77 -16.91 -3.93 14.56
N GLY A 78 -16.26 -2.81 14.30
CA GLY A 78 -14.92 -2.57 14.84
C GLY A 78 -14.48 -1.12 14.78
N ARG A 79 -13.28 -0.86 15.32
CA ARG A 79 -12.65 0.46 15.17
C ARG A 79 -12.28 0.67 13.71
N HIS A 80 -12.50 1.89 13.24
CA HIS A 80 -12.06 2.35 11.93
C HIS A 80 -10.60 1.94 11.69
N PHE A 81 -10.32 1.38 10.52
CA PHE A 81 -8.97 0.99 10.12
C PHE A 81 -8.51 1.97 9.06
N ASP A 82 -7.56 2.83 9.42
CA ASP A 82 -7.15 3.98 8.62
C ASP A 82 -5.64 3.97 8.38
N PRO A 83 -5.09 2.92 7.74
CA PRO A 83 -3.65 2.82 7.52
C PRO A 83 -3.21 3.95 6.58
N HIS A 84 -2.27 4.77 7.04
CA HIS A 84 -1.74 5.87 6.25
C HIS A 84 -0.29 5.63 5.82
N LEU A 85 0.51 5.03 6.70
CA LEU A 85 1.84 4.50 6.35
C LEU A 85 1.91 3.02 6.64
N ILE A 86 2.75 2.33 5.87
CA ILE A 86 2.95 0.89 5.95
C ILE A 86 4.44 0.53 5.87
N ALA A 87 4.84 -0.50 6.60
CA ALA A 87 6.12 -1.17 6.44
C ALA A 87 5.92 -2.69 6.57
N VAL A 88 6.79 -3.49 5.96
CA VAL A 88 6.73 -4.95 6.05
C VAL A 88 8.08 -5.48 6.54
N ASP A 89 8.08 -6.35 7.55
CA ASP A 89 9.31 -7.01 8.02
C ASP A 89 9.66 -8.26 7.19
N LYS A 90 10.86 -8.81 7.44
CA LYS A 90 11.36 -10.02 6.79
C LYS A 90 10.48 -11.27 6.99
N ASP A 91 9.60 -11.25 7.99
CA ASP A 91 8.69 -12.35 8.31
C ASP A 91 7.28 -12.10 7.71
N ASN A 92 7.17 -11.17 6.75
CA ASN A 92 5.94 -10.72 6.11
C ASN A 92 4.90 -10.15 7.09
N SER A 93 5.35 -9.67 8.26
CA SER A 93 4.45 -8.94 9.16
C SER A 93 4.30 -7.51 8.65
N ILE A 94 3.07 -7.04 8.63
CA ILE A 94 2.73 -5.70 8.18
C ILE A 94 2.61 -4.78 9.40
N PHE A 95 3.26 -3.64 9.35
CA PHE A 95 3.15 -2.57 10.33
C PHE A 95 2.41 -1.41 9.71
N THR A 96 1.41 -0.88 10.41
CA THR A 96 0.68 0.31 9.97
C THR A 96 0.86 1.43 10.97
N ALA A 97 0.91 2.67 10.46
CA ALA A 97 0.63 3.86 11.25
C ALA A 97 -0.69 4.44 10.74
N GLU A 98 -1.66 4.59 11.64
CA GLU A 98 -3.02 4.99 11.30
C GLU A 98 -3.33 6.41 11.79
N VAL A 99 -4.01 7.21 10.96
CA VAL A 99 -4.34 8.62 11.29
C VAL A 99 -5.57 8.72 12.18
N MET A 100 -6.64 7.96 11.92
CA MET A 100 -7.87 7.97 12.72
C MET A 100 -8.16 6.57 13.31
N PRO A 101 -7.22 6.06 14.12
CA PRO A 101 -7.46 5.86 15.56
C PRO A 101 -6.20 6.13 16.41
N TRP A 102 -5.23 6.88 15.88
CA TRP A 102 -3.97 7.27 16.55
C TRP A 102 -3.17 6.11 17.13
N ARG A 103 -2.93 5.08 16.31
CA ARG A 103 -2.16 3.91 16.74
C ARG A 103 -1.21 3.44 15.65
N ALA A 104 -0.25 2.64 16.09
CA ALA A 104 0.46 1.71 15.23
C ALA A 104 -0.02 0.28 15.50
N GLN A 105 -0.13 -0.53 14.45
CA GLN A 105 -0.47 -1.94 14.59
C GLN A 105 0.54 -2.83 13.86
N LYS A 106 0.66 -4.07 14.34
CA LYS A 106 1.36 -5.16 13.67
C LYS A 106 0.36 -6.25 13.30
N PHE A 107 0.32 -6.63 12.03
CA PHE A 107 -0.43 -7.75 11.52
C PHE A 107 0.54 -8.86 11.13
N ARG A 108 0.28 -10.08 11.61
CA ARG A 108 0.98 -11.28 11.13
C ARG A 108 0.03 -12.00 10.19
N LEU A 109 0.44 -12.16 8.94
CA LEU A 109 -0.24 -13.04 8.01
C LEU A 109 0.01 -14.48 8.50
N LYS A 110 -1.07 -15.25 8.69
CA LYS A 110 -0.99 -16.67 9.01
C LYS A 110 -0.81 -17.50 7.75
#